data_AF-A0A7Y3GBC7-F1
#
_entry.id   AF-A0A7Y3GBC7-F1
#
_cell.length_a   1.000
_cell.length_b   1.000
_cell.length_c   1.000
_cell.angle_alpha   90.00
_cell.angle_beta   90.00
_cell.angle_gamma   90.00
#
_symmetry.space_group_name_H-M   'P 1'
#
loop_
_entity.id
_entity.type
_entity.pdbx_description
1 polymer ?
#
loop_
_entity_poly.entity_id
_entity_poly.type
_entity_poly.pdbx_seq_one_letter_code
_entity_poly.pdbx_strand_id
1 'polypeptide(L)'
;GLFFGASPETPEPAAIVHELPPRIDVVFREDVTSGAMAAAIAGIDGEIISGPTARGRYRVALPEDSSADIAAQALADAGIVVYVEPVE
;
A
#
# COMPACT_ATOMS: atom_id res chain seq x y z
N GLY A 1 -41.93 31.19 -30.38
CA GLY A 1 -40.59 30.58 -30.45
C GLY A 1 -40.17 30.24 -29.04
N LEU A 2 -39.90 28.97 -28.77
CA LEU A 2 -39.44 28.48 -27.46
C LEU A 2 -37.91 28.45 -27.47
N PHE A 3 -37.27 29.25 -26.62
CA PHE A 3 -35.84 29.19 -26.35
C PHE A 3 -35.65 28.27 -25.14
N PHE A 4 -35.07 27.09 -25.34
CA PHE A 4 -34.59 26.23 -24.27
C PHE A 4 -33.21 26.73 -23.85
N GLY A 5 -33.14 27.47 -22.74
CA GLY A 5 -31.88 27.75 -22.07
C GLY A 5 -31.39 26.47 -21.40
N ALA A 6 -30.35 25.84 -21.94
CA ALA A 6 -29.64 24.78 -21.25
C ALA A 6 -28.96 25.39 -20.01
N SER A 7 -29.37 24.96 -18.82
CA SER A 7 -28.60 25.21 -17.60
C SER A 7 -27.23 24.55 -17.77
N PRO A 8 -26.11 25.25 -17.55
CA PRO A 8 -24.82 24.59 -17.46
C PRO A 8 -24.86 23.69 -16.24
N GLU A 9 -24.85 22.38 -16.49
CA GLU A 9 -24.66 21.36 -15.47
C GLU A 9 -23.36 21.72 -14.75
N THR A 10 -23.48 22.16 -13.50
CA THR A 10 -22.30 22.41 -12.66
C THR A 10 -21.59 21.08 -12.55
N PRO A 11 -20.33 20.93 -12.99
CA PRO A 11 -19.63 19.68 -12.75
C PRO A 11 -19.61 19.48 -11.24
N GLU A 12 -20.26 18.42 -10.76
CA GLU A 12 -20.12 17.98 -9.37
C GLU A 12 -18.63 17.98 -9.04
N PRO A 13 -18.21 18.55 -7.89
CA PRO A 13 -16.80 18.51 -7.52
C PRO A 13 -16.42 17.04 -7.53
N ALA A 14 -15.57 16.64 -8.49
CA ALA A 14 -15.05 15.30 -8.58
C ALA A 14 -14.59 14.96 -7.17
N ALA A 15 -15.27 14.00 -6.53
CA ALA A 15 -14.85 13.51 -5.24
C ALA A 15 -13.39 13.13 -5.45
N ILE A 16 -12.48 13.88 -4.82
CA ILE A 16 -11.10 13.43 -4.70
C ILE A 16 -11.26 12.18 -3.87
N VAL A 17 -11.29 11.04 -4.55
CA VAL A 17 -11.32 9.75 -3.90
C VAL A 17 -9.97 9.71 -3.21
N HIS A 18 -9.95 10.03 -1.92
CA HIS A 18 -8.81 9.72 -1.08
C HIS A 18 -8.81 8.20 -0.95
N GLU A 19 -8.35 7.52 -1.99
CA GLU A 19 -7.99 6.11 -1.91
C GLU A 19 -6.96 6.03 -0.79
N LEU A 20 -7.23 5.16 0.19
CA LEU A 20 -6.29 4.95 1.27
C LEU A 20 -4.97 4.50 0.64
N PRO A 21 -3.81 4.94 1.17
CA PRO A 21 -2.53 4.52 0.61
C PRO A 21 -2.45 2.99 0.62
N PRO A 22 -1.87 2.39 -0.43
CA PRO A 22 -1.79 0.94 -0.57
C PRO A 22 -0.99 0.35 0.59
N ARG A 23 -1.38 -0.84 1.04
CA ARG A 23 -0.79 -1.49 2.20
C ARG A 23 -0.47 -2.94 1.90
N ILE A 24 0.50 -3.47 2.64
CA ILE A 24 0.82 -4.89 2.65
C ILE A 24 0.94 -5.40 4.09
N ASP A 25 0.55 -6.65 4.29
CA ASP A 25 0.88 -7.42 5.47
C ASP A 25 2.07 -8.31 5.19
N VAL A 26 3.06 -8.28 6.07
CA VAL A 26 4.29 -9.07 5.91
C VAL A 26 4.64 -9.81 7.18
N VAL A 27 5.16 -11.03 7.04
CA VAL A 27 5.83 -11.78 8.10
C VAL A 27 7.24 -12.08 7.63
N PHE A 28 8.23 -11.57 8.34
CA PHE A 28 9.64 -11.84 8.05
C PHE A 28 10.06 -13.22 8.56
N ARG A 29 11.08 -13.80 7.94
CA ARG A 29 11.70 -15.01 8.47
C ARG A 29 12.41 -14.71 9.80
N GLU A 30 12.50 -15.71 10.66
CA GLU A 30 13.10 -15.57 11.99
C GLU A 30 14.62 -15.32 11.97
N ASP A 31 15.30 -15.69 10.88
CA ASP A 31 16.73 -15.49 10.67
C ASP A 31 17.08 -14.10 10.09
N VAL A 32 16.07 -13.28 9.76
CA VAL A 32 16.28 -11.95 9.19
C VAL A 32 16.62 -10.95 10.30
N THR A 33 17.74 -10.26 10.12
CA THR A 33 18.15 -9.20 11.05
C THR A 33 17.28 -7.97 10.89
N SER A 34 17.18 -7.16 11.95
CA SER A 34 16.45 -5.88 11.89
C SER A 34 16.99 -4.93 10.82
N GLY A 35 18.29 -4.98 10.51
CA GLY A 35 18.89 -4.18 9.43
C GLY A 35 18.46 -4.65 8.04
N ALA A 36 18.40 -5.97 7.80
CA ALA A 36 17.90 -6.53 6.55
C ALA A 36 16.39 -6.27 6.37
N MET A 37 15.62 -6.35 7.45
CA MET A 37 14.21 -5.98 7.48
C MET A 37 14.03 -4.50 7.07
N ALA A 38 14.77 -3.58 7.70
CA ALA A 38 14.70 -2.16 7.39
C ALA A 38 15.12 -1.85 5.95
N ALA A 39 16.18 -2.50 5.45
CA ALA A 39 16.64 -2.34 4.07
C ALA A 39 15.58 -2.81 3.05
N ALA A 40 14.88 -3.90 3.33
CA ALA A 40 13.85 -4.41 2.45
C ALA A 40 12.59 -3.55 2.42
N ILE A 41 12.16 -3.05 3.59
CA ILE A 41 11.07 -2.10 3.69
C ILE A 41 11.42 -0.79 2.95
N ALA A 42 12.63 -0.29 3.12
CA ALA A 42 13.10 0.88 2.37
C ALA A 42 13.18 0.61 0.86
N GLY A 43 13.49 -0.62 0.43
CA GLY A 43 13.58 -1.00 -0.98
C GLY A 43 12.24 -1.00 -1.74
N ILE A 44 11.12 -0.99 -1.02
CA ILE A 44 9.77 -0.83 -1.57
C ILE A 44 9.17 0.55 -1.24
N ASP A 45 10.01 1.49 -0.79
CA ASP A 45 9.60 2.81 -0.29
C ASP A 45 8.51 2.74 0.80
N GLY A 46 8.48 1.64 1.53
CA GLY A 46 7.44 1.35 2.52
C GLY A 46 7.77 1.88 3.91
N GLU A 47 6.73 2.02 4.73
CA GLU A 47 6.85 2.37 6.14
C GLU A 47 6.06 1.38 7.00
N ILE A 48 6.69 0.80 8.03
CA ILE A 48 5.98 -0.05 8.99
C ILE A 48 5.07 0.84 9.85
N ILE A 49 3.76 0.71 9.68
CA ILE A 49 2.75 1.48 10.42
C ILE A 49 2.19 0.73 11.63
N SER A 50 2.35 -0.60 11.68
CA SER A 50 1.99 -1.39 12.87
C SER A 50 2.68 -2.76 12.91
N GLY A 51 2.72 -3.35 14.12
CA GLY A 51 3.26 -4.68 14.37
C GLY A 51 4.57 -4.69 15.17
N PRO A 52 5.10 -5.89 15.47
CA PRO A 52 4.55 -7.19 15.11
C PRO A 52 3.28 -7.52 15.92
N THR A 53 2.30 -8.14 15.27
CA THR A 53 1.18 -8.80 15.97
C THR A 53 1.69 -10.04 16.73
N ALA A 54 0.84 -10.66 17.55
CA ALA A 54 1.15 -11.94 18.22
C ALA A 54 1.51 -13.08 17.24
N ARG A 55 1.19 -12.92 15.94
CA ARG A 55 1.53 -13.87 14.87
C ARG A 55 2.74 -13.42 14.04
N GLY A 56 3.49 -12.41 14.48
CA GLY A 56 4.67 -11.90 13.78
C GLY A 56 4.40 -11.04 12.55
N ARG A 57 3.13 -10.67 12.30
CA ARG A 57 2.73 -9.86 11.15
C ARG A 57 2.97 -8.37 11.40
N TYR A 58 3.60 -7.72 10.43
CA TYR A 58 3.78 -6.27 10.32
C TYR A 58 2.84 -5.74 9.24
N ARG A 59 2.33 -4.53 9.44
CA ARG A 59 1.63 -3.79 8.39
C ARG A 59 2.52 -2.67 7.89
N VAL A 60 2.64 -2.59 6.58
CA VAL A 60 3.48 -1.62 5.88
C VAL A 60 2.57 -0.77 5.00
N ALA A 61 2.68 0.56 5.13
CA ALA A 61 2.11 1.50 4.19
C ALA A 61 3.09 1.74 3.04
N LEU A 62 2.53 1.90 1.84
CA LEU A 62 3.27 2.22 0.63
C LEU A 62 2.90 3.63 0.16
N PRO A 63 3.73 4.26 -0.69
CA PRO A 63 3.36 5.53 -1.34
C PRO A 63 2.06 5.39 -2.13
N GLU A 64 1.27 6.47 -2.23
CA GLU A 64 -0.04 6.47 -2.90
C GLU A 64 0.03 5.98 -4.36
N ASP A 65 1.11 6.31 -5.06
CA ASP A 65 1.33 5.93 -6.47
C ASP A 65 1.93 4.51 -6.65
N SER A 66 2.12 3.75 -5.56
CA SER A 66 2.74 2.43 -5.59
C SER A 66 1.72 1.31 -5.76
N SER A 67 2.18 0.15 -6.28
CA SER A 67 1.37 -1.06 -6.35
C SER A 67 1.70 -1.99 -5.19
N ALA A 68 0.69 -2.36 -4.41
CA ALA A 68 0.83 -3.32 -3.31
C ALA A 68 1.26 -4.70 -3.82
N ASP A 69 0.78 -5.15 -4.99
CA ASP A 69 1.19 -6.41 -5.61
C ASP A 69 2.66 -6.41 -6.01
N ILE A 70 3.15 -5.32 -6.62
CA ILE A 70 4.56 -5.20 -7.01
C ILE A 70 5.46 -5.19 -5.77
N ALA A 71 5.09 -4.42 -4.73
CA ALA A 71 5.84 -4.38 -3.48
C ALA A 71 5.84 -5.74 -2.77
N ALA A 72 4.70 -6.45 -2.75
CA ALA A 72 4.59 -7.79 -2.20
C ALA A 72 5.50 -8.78 -2.95
N GLN A 73 5.48 -8.74 -4.28
CA GLN A 73 6.35 -9.61 -5.11
C GLN A 73 7.83 -9.31 -4.88
N ALA A 74 8.22 -8.03 -4.78
CA ALA A 74 9.60 -7.64 -4.51
C ALA A 74 10.12 -8.21 -3.17
N LEU A 75 9.28 -8.18 -2.12
CA LEU A 75 9.62 -8.78 -0.83
C LEU A 75 9.69 -10.31 -0.88
N ALA A 76 8.80 -10.95 -1.63
CA ALA A 76 8.83 -12.40 -1.85
C ALA A 76 10.10 -12.83 -2.59
N ASP A 77 10.47 -12.12 -3.66
CA ASP A 77 11.66 -12.39 -4.47
C ASP A 77 12.96 -12.18 -3.69
N ALA A 78 12.96 -11.26 -2.72
CA ALA A 78 14.08 -11.06 -1.80
C ALA A 78 14.32 -12.26 -0.86
N GLY A 79 13.35 -13.18 -0.73
CA GLY A 79 13.52 -14.43 0.03
C GLY A 79 13.63 -14.27 1.56
N ILE A 80 13.25 -13.09 2.07
CA ILE A 80 13.35 -12.69 3.48
C ILE A 80 12.00 -12.74 4.22
N VAL A 81 10.91 -12.97 3.50
CA VAL A 81 9.56 -13.07 4.06
C VAL A 81 9.09 -14.52 4.01
N VAL A 82 8.29 -14.92 5.01
CA VAL A 82 7.55 -16.20 4.99
C VAL A 82 6.13 -16.01 4.46
N TYR A 83 5.62 -14.78 4.51
CA TYR A 83 4.29 -14.41 4.05
C TYR A 83 4.27 -12.93 3.67
N VAL A 84 3.58 -12.61 2.58
CA VAL A 84 3.31 -11.24 2.15
C VAL A 84 2.01 -11.19 1.34
N GLU A 85 1.10 -10.28 1.68
CA GLU A 85 -0.14 -10.05 0.91
C GLU A 85 -0.51 -8.56 0.85
N PRO A 86 -1.02 -8.07 -0.29
CA PRO A 86 -1.72 -6.79 -0.39
C PRO A 86 -2.91 -6.71 0.56
N VAL A 87 -3.19 -5.50 1.04
CA VAL A 87 -4.33 -5.20 1.89
C VAL A 87 -5.12 -4.06 1.25
N GLU A 88 -6.38 -4.34 0.91
CA GLU A 88 -7.37 -3.38 0.42
C GLU A 88 -7.86 -2.41 1.53
#